data_AF-A0A5G2RKH6-F1
#
_entry.id   AF-A0A5G2RKH6-F1
#
_cell.length_a   1.000
_cell.length_b   1.000
_cell.length_c   1.000
_cell.angle_alpha   90.00
_cell.angle_beta   90.00
_cell.angle_gamma   90.00
#
_symmetry.space_group_name_H-M   'P 1'
#
loop_
_entity.id
_entity.type
_entity.pdbx_description
1 polymer ?
#
loop_
_entity_poly.entity_id
_entity_poly.type
_entity_poly.pdbx_seq_one_letter_code
_entity_poly.pdbx_strand_id
1 'polypeptide(L)'
;MDSLEKQDLRRPKIHRAVRVSPYQPPTLASLQRLLWVRRAAMLSHINEVWPNLFLGDAYVARDKTKLTQLGITHIVNVAAGRVLVHCAMGVSRSATVVLAFLMICENMTLVEAIQTVQAHRDICPNSGFLQQLQVLDNRLGRETGRL
;
A
#
# COMPACT_ATOMS: atom_id res chain seq x y z
N MET A 1 -43.24 -17.43 -5.16
CA MET A 1 -42.50 -16.45 -5.97
C MET A 1 -43.21 -15.14 -5.80
N ASP A 2 -42.78 -14.35 -4.82
CA ASP A 2 -43.26 -12.97 -4.69
C ASP A 2 -42.22 -12.16 -3.90
N SER A 3 -41.53 -11.29 -4.64
CA SER A 3 -41.32 -9.89 -4.32
C SER A 3 -41.18 -9.51 -2.83
N LEU A 4 -40.02 -9.80 -2.23
CA LEU A 4 -39.57 -9.09 -1.03
C LEU A 4 -39.26 -7.64 -1.42
N GLU A 5 -40.20 -6.77 -1.07
CA GLU A 5 -40.23 -5.35 -1.40
C GLU A 5 -39.03 -4.59 -0.82
N LYS A 6 -38.56 -3.64 -1.64
CA LYS A 6 -37.40 -2.75 -1.46
C LYS A 6 -37.57 -1.72 -0.31
N GLN A 7 -38.28 -2.03 0.76
CA GLN A 7 -38.64 -1.06 1.80
C GLN A 7 -37.69 -0.98 3.01
N ASP A 8 -36.77 -1.93 3.18
CA ASP A 8 -35.83 -1.94 4.32
C ASP A 8 -34.58 -1.06 4.12
N LEU A 9 -34.41 -0.44 2.96
CA LEU A 9 -33.32 0.51 2.68
C LEU A 9 -33.71 1.97 2.97
N ARG A 10 -34.67 2.22 3.86
CA ARG A 10 -35.03 3.58 4.28
C ARG A 10 -33.92 4.18 5.14
N ARG A 11 -33.04 4.96 4.50
CA ARG A 11 -32.11 5.90 5.18
C ARG A 11 -32.90 6.78 6.16
N PRO A 12 -32.38 7.04 7.38
CA PRO A 12 -33.04 7.92 8.35
C PRO A 12 -33.26 9.32 7.75
N LYS A 13 -34.50 9.84 7.83
CA LYS A 13 -34.86 11.20 7.41
C LYS A 13 -34.32 12.21 8.44
N ILE A 14 -33.06 12.63 8.30
CA ILE A 14 -32.49 13.71 9.11
C ILE A 14 -33.06 15.05 8.62
N HIS A 15 -34.08 15.56 9.31
CA HIS A 15 -34.54 16.94 9.15
C HIS A 15 -33.71 17.85 10.06
N ARG A 16 -32.75 18.57 9.47
CA ARG A 16 -32.46 20.01 9.67
C ARG A 16 -31.20 20.33 8.86
N ALA A 17 -31.31 21.21 7.87
CA ALA A 17 -30.21 21.60 7.00
C ALA A 17 -29.16 22.40 7.79
N VAL A 18 -28.22 21.69 8.44
CA VAL A 18 -26.90 22.25 8.68
C VAL A 18 -26.24 22.31 7.31
N ARG A 19 -25.92 23.51 6.82
CA ARG A 19 -25.05 23.66 5.64
C ARG A 19 -23.69 23.08 5.99
N VAL A 20 -23.51 21.79 5.75
CA VAL A 20 -22.18 21.18 5.73
C VAL A 20 -21.55 21.66 4.43
N SER A 21 -20.48 22.44 4.53
CA SER A 21 -19.71 22.83 3.35
C SER A 21 -19.35 21.57 2.55
N PRO A 22 -19.48 21.57 1.21
CA PRO A 22 -19.05 20.44 0.42
C PRO A 22 -17.57 20.16 0.71
N TYR A 23 -17.24 18.89 0.91
CA TYR A 23 -15.86 18.48 1.14
C TYR A 23 -15.02 18.88 -0.07
N GLN A 24 -13.96 19.65 0.19
CA GLN A 24 -12.93 19.93 -0.80
C GLN A 24 -11.72 19.04 -0.49
N PRO A 25 -11.26 18.21 -1.44
CA PRO A 25 -10.06 17.40 -1.24
C PRO A 25 -8.84 18.28 -0.96
N PRO A 26 -8.07 18.02 0.12
CA PRO A 26 -6.89 18.80 0.44
C PRO A 26 -5.78 18.56 -0.58
N THR A 27 -4.93 19.56 -0.78
CA THR A 27 -3.72 19.42 -1.61
C THR A 27 -2.67 18.56 -0.91
N LEU A 28 -1.71 18.01 -1.67
CA LEU A 28 -0.58 17.25 -1.13
C LEU A 28 0.22 18.06 -0.09
N ALA A 29 0.47 19.33 -0.36
CA ALA A 29 1.17 20.23 0.57
C ALA A 29 0.40 20.40 1.89
N SER A 30 -0.93 20.56 1.81
CA SER A 30 -1.79 20.64 3.00
C SER A 30 -1.75 19.35 3.83
N LEU A 31 -1.75 18.19 3.18
CA LEU A 31 -1.66 16.88 3.83
C LEU A 31 -0.29 16.67 4.51
N GLN A 32 0.81 16.97 3.82
CA GLN A 32 2.16 16.87 4.39
C GLN A 32 2.31 17.77 5.62
N ARG A 33 1.81 19.01 5.54
CA ARG A 33 1.82 19.94 6.68
C ARG A 33 1.01 19.43 7.86
N LEU A 34 -0.17 18.86 7.63
CA LEU A 34 -1.00 18.27 8.67
C LEU A 34 -0.26 17.18 9.45
N LEU A 35 0.44 16.29 8.74
CA LEU A 35 1.22 15.20 9.32
C LEU A 35 2.45 15.70 10.10
N TRP A 36 3.10 16.76 9.63
CA TRP A 36 4.32 17.28 10.23
C TRP A 36 4.06 18.11 11.50
N VAL A 37 2.98 18.90 11.49
CA VAL A 37 2.66 19.82 12.60
C VAL A 37 2.21 19.07 13.86
N ARG A 38 1.65 17.88 13.73
CA ARG A 38 1.03 17.12 14.83
C ARG A 38 1.80 15.88 15.26
N ARG A 39 3.13 15.89 15.18
CA ARG A 39 3.94 14.78 15.68
C ARG A 39 4.02 14.80 17.21
N ALA A 40 3.75 13.66 17.83
CA ALA A 40 4.06 13.43 19.25
C ALA A 40 5.59 13.37 19.45
N ALA A 41 6.07 13.84 20.60
CA ALA A 41 7.50 13.88 20.93
C ALA A 41 8.12 12.48 21.11
N MET A 42 7.30 11.48 21.44
CA MET A 42 7.69 10.09 21.63
C MET A 42 6.73 9.18 20.88
N LEU A 43 7.27 8.18 20.19
CA LEU A 43 6.49 7.15 19.51
C LEU A 43 6.57 5.86 20.32
N SER A 44 5.45 5.44 20.90
CA SER A 44 5.33 4.14 21.57
C SER A 44 5.28 3.00 20.55
N HIS A 45 5.67 1.81 20.97
CA HIS A 45 5.60 0.60 20.14
C HIS A 45 4.18 0.20 19.71
N ILE A 46 3.15 0.69 20.41
CA ILE A 46 1.73 0.47 20.07
C ILE A 46 0.86 1.63 20.54
N ASN A 47 -0.12 2.01 19.74
CA ASN A 47 -1.14 3.00 20.07
C ASN A 47 -2.52 2.50 19.64
N GLU A 48 -3.53 2.71 20.48
CA GLU A 48 -4.92 2.60 20.04
C GLU A 48 -5.25 3.84 19.20
N VAL A 49 -5.57 3.62 17.92
CA VAL A 49 -5.84 4.70 16.94
C VAL A 49 -7.32 4.85 16.65
N TRP A 50 -8.12 3.86 17.04
CA TRP A 50 -9.57 3.82 16.96
C TRP A 50 -10.08 2.76 17.96
N PRO A 51 -11.33 2.82 18.49
CA PRO A 51 -11.82 1.82 19.43
C PRO A 51 -11.55 0.38 19.00
N ASN A 52 -10.74 -0.34 19.78
CA ASN A 52 -10.25 -1.70 19.55
C ASN A 52 -9.39 -1.89 18.28
N LEU A 53 -8.80 -0.82 17.74
CA LEU A 53 -7.89 -0.84 16.60
C LEU A 53 -6.56 -0.22 17.00
N PHE A 54 -5.52 -1.03 16.92
CA PHE A 54 -4.19 -0.67 17.36
C PHE A 54 -3.24 -0.60 16.16
N LEU A 55 -2.38 0.40 16.15
CA LEU A 55 -1.24 0.50 15.25
C LEU A 55 0.02 0.28 16.10
N GLY A 56 0.82 -0.71 15.75
CA GLY A 56 2.05 -1.04 16.45
C GLY A 56 3.16 -1.51 15.53
N ASP A 57 4.36 -1.62 16.07
CA ASP A 57 5.56 -2.03 15.35
C ASP A 57 5.90 -3.52 15.52
N ALA A 58 7.04 -3.93 14.95
CA ALA A 58 7.51 -5.32 15.03
C ALA A 58 7.89 -5.75 16.46
N TYR A 59 8.20 -4.82 17.36
CA TYR A 59 8.55 -5.12 18.74
C TYR A 59 7.30 -5.60 19.49
N VAL A 60 6.22 -4.81 19.47
CA VAL A 60 4.97 -5.22 20.13
C VAL A 60 4.37 -6.47 19.48
N ALA A 61 4.53 -6.64 18.17
CA ALA A 61 4.02 -7.81 17.46
C ALA A 61 4.66 -9.14 17.93
N ARG A 62 5.85 -9.08 18.55
CA ARG A 62 6.55 -10.25 19.12
C ARG A 62 6.32 -10.41 20.63
N ASP A 63 5.82 -9.38 21.29
CA ASP A 63 5.57 -9.37 22.74
C ASP A 63 4.21 -10.00 23.08
N LYS A 64 4.21 -11.32 23.26
CA LYS A 64 3.00 -12.08 23.59
C LYS A 64 2.35 -11.64 24.91
N THR A 65 3.14 -11.23 25.89
CA THR A 65 2.58 -10.84 27.20
C THR A 65 1.84 -9.51 27.04
N LYS A 66 2.42 -8.55 26.33
CA LYS A 66 1.78 -7.27 26.04
C LYS A 66 0.50 -7.42 25.20
N LEU A 67 0.54 -8.25 24.16
CA LEU A 67 -0.63 -8.51 23.31
C LEU A 67 -1.78 -9.16 24.09
N THR A 68 -1.46 -10.12 24.97
CA THR A 68 -2.45 -10.77 25.85
C THR A 68 -3.02 -9.79 26.86
N GLN A 69 -2.18 -8.96 27.47
CA GLN A 69 -2.60 -7.93 28.43
C GLN A 69 -3.54 -6.90 27.79
N LEU A 70 -3.32 -6.55 26.51
CA LEU A 70 -4.17 -5.64 25.75
C LEU A 70 -5.43 -6.31 25.17
N GLY A 71 -5.61 -7.63 25.34
CA GLY A 71 -6.75 -8.36 24.80
C GLY A 71 -6.77 -8.42 23.27
N ILE A 72 -5.61 -8.35 22.61
CA ILE A 72 -5.53 -8.43 21.14
C ILE A 72 -5.93 -9.82 20.68
N THR A 73 -6.98 -9.90 19.86
CA THR A 73 -7.51 -11.17 19.34
C THR A 73 -7.04 -11.49 17.93
N HIS A 74 -6.66 -10.47 17.15
CA HIS A 74 -6.27 -10.60 15.75
C HIS A 74 -5.06 -9.71 15.46
N ILE A 75 -4.05 -10.26 14.80
CA ILE A 75 -2.84 -9.51 14.38
C ILE A 75 -2.76 -9.55 12.86
N VAL A 76 -2.73 -8.37 12.24
CA VAL A 76 -2.49 -8.23 10.80
C VAL A 76 -1.04 -7.80 10.59
N ASN A 77 -0.18 -8.75 10.24
CA ASN A 77 1.22 -8.45 9.92
C ASN A 77 1.34 -8.02 8.45
N VAL A 78 1.55 -6.72 8.23
CA VAL A 78 1.77 -6.13 6.90
C VAL A 78 3.21 -6.24 6.40
N ALA A 79 4.13 -6.79 7.20
CA ALA A 79 5.53 -7.01 6.82
C ALA A 79 5.82 -8.43 6.30
N ALA A 80 4.88 -9.39 6.45
CA ALA A 80 5.07 -10.80 6.05
C ALA A 80 3.99 -11.29 5.08
N GLY A 81 3.79 -10.55 3.98
CA GLY A 81 2.75 -10.83 2.98
C GLY A 81 3.25 -11.64 1.78
N ARG A 82 2.41 -12.56 1.28
CA ARG A 82 2.49 -13.05 -0.10
C ARG A 82 1.72 -12.07 -0.98
N VAL A 83 2.36 -11.50 -1.99
CA VAL A 83 1.78 -10.46 -2.86
C VAL A 83 1.53 -11.04 -4.25
N LEU A 84 0.31 -10.88 -4.75
CA LEU A 84 -0.03 -11.16 -6.16
C LEU A 84 -0.09 -9.85 -6.93
N VAL A 85 0.76 -9.70 -7.94
CA VAL A 85 0.70 -8.59 -8.90
C VAL A 85 0.12 -9.13 -10.20
N HIS A 86 -1.07 -8.68 -10.59
CA HIS A 86 -1.75 -9.18 -11.78
C HIS A 86 -2.11 -8.06 -12.77
N CYS A 87 -2.32 -8.45 -14.02
CA CYS A 87 -3.04 -7.65 -15.01
C CYS A 87 -4.03 -8.59 -15.72
N ALA A 88 -4.35 -8.38 -17.01
CA ALA A 88 -5.21 -9.30 -17.74
C ALA A 88 -4.55 -10.68 -17.94
N MET A 89 -3.30 -10.69 -18.42
CA MET A 89 -2.56 -11.93 -18.72
C MET A 89 -1.36 -12.16 -17.79
N GLY A 90 -1.02 -11.21 -16.94
CA GLY A 90 0.17 -11.31 -16.11
C GLY A 90 1.51 -11.20 -16.87
N VAL A 91 1.52 -10.69 -18.12
CA VAL A 91 2.69 -10.73 -19.03
C VAL A 91 3.35 -9.36 -19.22
N SER A 92 2.56 -8.28 -19.26
CA SER A 92 3.05 -6.93 -19.64
C SER A 92 2.97 -5.95 -18.46
N ARG A 93 1.82 -5.31 -18.21
CA ARG A 93 1.65 -4.29 -17.14
C ARG A 93 2.12 -4.75 -15.76
N SER A 94 1.67 -5.92 -15.31
CA SER A 94 2.05 -6.45 -14.00
C SER A 94 3.52 -6.86 -13.95
N ALA A 95 4.05 -7.42 -15.03
CA ALA A 95 5.47 -7.78 -15.12
C ALA A 95 6.35 -6.52 -15.02
N THR A 96 6.00 -5.43 -15.71
CA THR A 96 6.71 -4.15 -15.61
C THR A 96 6.82 -3.64 -14.17
N VAL A 97 5.73 -3.74 -13.39
CA VAL A 97 5.75 -3.33 -11.97
C VAL A 97 6.66 -4.23 -11.14
N VAL A 98 6.63 -5.55 -11.37
CA VAL A 98 7.52 -6.50 -10.66
C VAL A 98 8.99 -6.25 -11.03
N LEU A 99 9.30 -6.00 -12.30
CA LEU A 99 10.65 -5.67 -12.75
C LEU A 99 11.16 -4.40 -12.07
N ALA A 100 10.36 -3.32 -12.07
CA ALA A 100 10.72 -2.08 -11.41
C ALA A 100 10.92 -2.27 -9.90
N PHE A 101 10.10 -3.10 -9.26
CA PHE A 101 10.24 -3.44 -7.84
C PHE A 101 11.60 -4.11 -7.56
N LEU A 102 11.99 -5.12 -8.35
CA LEU A 102 13.29 -5.78 -8.18
C LEU A 102 14.46 -4.82 -8.42
N MET A 103 14.35 -3.93 -9.40
CA MET A 103 15.40 -2.94 -9.65
C MET A 103 15.58 -1.96 -8.48
N ILE A 104 14.46 -1.44 -7.94
CA ILE A 104 14.47 -0.41 -6.90
C ILE A 104 14.79 -1.00 -5.52
N CYS A 105 14.18 -2.13 -5.18
CA CYS A 105 14.20 -2.68 -3.82
C CYS A 105 15.29 -3.75 -3.63
N GLU A 106 15.58 -4.54 -4.66
CA GLU A 106 16.58 -5.61 -4.61
C GLU A 106 17.89 -5.22 -5.30
N ASN A 107 18.04 -3.94 -5.66
CA ASN A 107 19.25 -3.37 -6.28
C ASN A 107 19.68 -4.05 -7.59
N MET A 108 18.75 -4.70 -8.30
CA MET A 108 19.03 -5.35 -9.59
C MET A 108 19.14 -4.32 -10.73
N THR A 109 19.94 -4.63 -11.74
CA THR A 109 19.84 -4.00 -13.07
C THR A 109 18.57 -4.47 -13.77
N LEU A 110 18.15 -3.77 -14.83
CA LEU A 110 17.02 -4.20 -15.65
C LEU A 110 17.21 -5.61 -16.22
N VAL A 111 18.44 -5.95 -16.64
CA VAL A 111 18.75 -7.28 -17.18
C VAL A 111 18.60 -8.38 -16.13
N GLU A 112 19.15 -8.17 -14.94
CA GLU A 112 19.03 -9.13 -13.82
C GLU A 112 17.56 -9.30 -13.40
N ALA A 113 16.79 -8.23 -13.33
CA ALA A 113 15.36 -8.29 -13.02
C ALA A 113 14.58 -9.09 -14.06
N ILE A 114 14.84 -8.88 -15.36
CA ILE A 114 14.20 -9.63 -16.45
C ILE A 114 14.53 -11.11 -16.33
N GLN A 115 15.81 -11.47 -16.18
CA GLN A 115 16.24 -12.86 -16.04
C GLN A 115 15.59 -13.54 -14.82
N THR A 116 15.54 -12.84 -13.69
CA THR A 116 14.94 -13.34 -12.45
C THR A 116 13.46 -13.68 -12.62
N VAL A 117 12.68 -12.79 -13.23
CA VAL A 117 11.24 -13.03 -13.45
C VAL A 117 11.01 -14.07 -14.55
N GLN A 118 11.76 -13.98 -15.65
CA GLN A 118 11.60 -14.86 -16.81
C GLN A 118 11.98 -16.32 -16.54
N ALA A 119 12.84 -16.57 -15.55
CA ALA A 119 13.12 -17.93 -15.06
C ALA A 119 11.89 -18.65 -14.47
N HIS A 120 10.85 -17.91 -14.06
CA HIS A 120 9.68 -18.45 -13.39
C HIS A 120 8.36 -18.19 -14.15
N ARG A 121 8.34 -17.21 -15.05
CA ARG A 121 7.15 -16.82 -15.81
C ARG A 121 7.53 -16.13 -17.11
N ASP A 122 6.93 -16.54 -18.22
CA ASP A 122 7.03 -15.81 -19.48
C ASP A 122 6.43 -14.41 -19.35
N ILE A 123 7.27 -13.40 -19.58
CA ILE A 123 6.92 -11.99 -19.53
C ILE A 123 7.31 -11.30 -20.83
N CYS A 124 6.51 -10.31 -21.21
CA CYS A 124 6.76 -9.48 -22.38
C CYS A 124 6.12 -8.10 -22.14
N PRO A 125 6.78 -7.22 -21.36
CA PRO A 125 6.43 -5.80 -21.33
C PRO A 125 6.42 -5.21 -22.74
N ASN A 126 5.50 -4.29 -23.02
CA ASN A 126 5.51 -3.62 -24.32
C ASN A 126 6.73 -2.67 -24.44
N SER A 127 7.03 -2.21 -25.65
CA SER A 127 8.18 -1.34 -25.93
C SER A 127 8.18 -0.05 -25.10
N GLY A 128 7.02 0.57 -24.87
CA GLY A 128 6.91 1.77 -24.03
C GLY A 128 7.28 1.49 -22.56
N PHE A 129 6.87 0.36 -22.02
CA PHE A 129 7.28 -0.06 -20.68
C PHE A 129 8.76 -0.41 -20.60
N LEU A 130 9.32 -1.07 -21.62
CA LEU A 130 10.76 -1.34 -21.67
C LEU A 130 11.58 -0.06 -21.72
N GLN A 131 11.16 0.94 -22.50
CA GLN A 131 11.79 2.27 -22.52
C GLN A 131 11.74 2.95 -21.15
N GLN A 132 10.59 2.90 -20.47
CA GLN A 132 10.45 3.46 -19.12
C GLN A 132 11.36 2.75 -18.11
N LEU A 133 11.46 1.43 -18.19
CA LEU A 133 12.37 0.64 -17.35
C LEU A 133 13.84 0.94 -17.66
N GLN A 134 14.21 1.17 -18.91
CA GLN A 134 15.57 1.58 -19.27
C GLN A 134 15.94 2.95 -18.69
N VAL A 135 15.00 3.90 -18.71
CA VAL A 135 15.19 5.21 -18.05
C VAL A 135 15.39 5.04 -16.55
N LEU A 136 14.63 4.14 -15.92
CA LEU A 136 14.80 3.80 -14.51
C LEU A 136 16.17 3.18 -14.22
N ASP A 137 16.62 2.23 -15.03
CA ASP A 137 17.90 1.53 -14.88
C ASP A 137 19.08 2.52 -14.91
N ASN A 138 19.09 3.43 -15.89
CA ASN A 138 20.11 4.47 -15.99
C ASN A 138 20.13 5.40 -14.77
N ARG A 139 18.94 5.74 -14.22
CA ARG A 139 18.85 6.58 -13.03
C ARG A 139 19.40 5.87 -11.80
N LEU A 140 18.96 4.62 -11.56
CA LEU A 140 19.43 3.81 -10.43
C LEU A 140 20.91 3.48 -10.54
N GLY A 141 21.44 3.27 -11.76
CA GLY A 141 22.87 3.04 -11.97
C GLY A 141 23.73 4.21 -11.49
N ARG A 142 23.30 5.46 -11.75
CA ARG A 142 23.98 6.67 -11.24
C ARG A 142 23.85 6.80 -9.72
N GLU A 143 22.66 6.51 -9.17
CA GLU A 143 22.41 6.59 -7.71
C GLU A 143 23.23 5.57 -6.92
N THR A 144 23.53 4.42 -7.53
CA THR A 144 24.24 3.29 -6.88
C THR A 144 25.71 3.17 -7.28
N GLY A 145 26.22 4.11 -8.10
CA GLY A 145 27.62 4.12 -8.55
C GLY A 145 27.99 3.02 -9.56
N ARG A 146 26.99 2.40 -10.21
CA ARG A 146 27.19 1.43 -11.31
C ARG A 146 27.41 2.11 -12.67
N LEU A 147 27.04 3.38 -12.78
CA LEU A 147 27.17 4.25 -13.96
C LEU A 147 27.69 5.63 -13.58
#